data_AF-A0A150RWX8-F1
#
_entry.id   AF-A0A150RWX8-F1
#
_cell.length_a   1.000
_cell.length_b   1.000
_cell.length_c   1.000
_cell.angle_alpha   90.00
_cell.angle_beta   90.00
_cell.angle_gamma   90.00
#
_symmetry.space_group_name_H-M   'P 1'
#
loop_
_entity.id
_entity.type
_entity.pdbx_description
1 polymer ?
#
loop_
_entity_poly.entity_id
_entity_poly.type
_entity_poly.pdbx_seq_one_letter_code
_entity_poly.pdbx_strand_id
1 'polypeptide(L)' 'MNIAAESGKVTGGGDVRLAARTQFANSSDITIQNLTISNTAVNESPCAVNSTFRNLTLVNARDNSCD' A
#
# COMPACT_ATOMS: atom_id res chain seq x y z
N MET A 1 5.01 -12.04 -1.06
CA MET A 1 3.62 -12.11 -0.54
C MET A 1 2.73 -11.21 -1.38
N ASN A 2 1.47 -11.58 -1.62
CA ASN A 2 0.56 -10.79 -2.45
C ASN A 2 -0.68 -10.41 -1.64
N ILE A 3 -1.03 -9.13 -1.63
CA ILE A 3 -2.23 -8.59 -0.99
C ILE A 3 -3.19 -8.11 -2.07
N ALA A 4 -4.48 -8.46 -1.91
CA ALA A 4 -5.53 -8.21 -2.90
C ALA A 4 -5.18 -8.75 -4.29
N ALA A 5 -4.76 -10.03 -4.33
CA ALA A 5 -4.31 -10.69 -5.56
C ALA A 5 -5.34 -10.58 -6.71
N GLU A 6 -6.63 -10.63 -6.39
CA GLU A 6 -7.74 -10.49 -7.33
C GLU A 6 -8.27 -9.05 -7.41
N SER A 7 -8.87 -8.55 -6.33
CA SER A 7 -9.41 -7.19 -6.24
C SER A 7 -9.70 -6.76 -4.79
N GLY A 8 -9.96 -5.47 -4.57
CA GLY A 8 -10.50 -4.96 -3.31
C GLY A 8 -10.85 -3.47 -3.33
N LYS A 9 -11.53 -2.99 -2.28
CA LYS A 9 -11.88 -1.56 -2.13
C LYS A 9 -11.60 -1.07 -0.71
N VAL A 10 -10.96 0.09 -0.60
CA VAL A 10 -10.75 0.83 0.65
C VAL A 10 -11.33 2.23 0.49
N THR A 11 -12.18 2.66 1.42
CA THR A 11 -12.91 3.94 1.32
C THR A 11 -13.04 4.64 2.66
N GLY A 12 -12.64 5.92 2.72
CA GLY A 12 -12.75 6.78 3.92
C GLY A 12 -11.98 6.26 5.15
N GLY A 13 -11.90 7.08 6.21
CA GLY A 13 -11.59 6.73 7.61
C GLY A 13 -10.23 6.09 7.96
N GLY A 14 -9.62 5.30 7.08
CA GLY A 14 -8.35 4.61 7.27
C GLY A 14 -7.55 4.52 5.96
N ASP A 15 -6.24 4.36 6.07
CA ASP A 15 -5.27 4.33 4.98
C ASP A 15 -4.77 2.91 4.68
N VAL A 16 -4.33 2.67 3.45
CA VAL A 16 -3.53 1.48 3.12
C VAL A 16 -2.10 1.79 3.50
N ARG A 17 -1.57 1.13 4.54
CA ARG A 17 -0.23 1.43 5.05
C ARG A 17 0.67 0.21 5.11
N LEU A 18 1.83 0.29 4.45
CA LEU A 18 2.96 -0.59 4.67
C LEU A 18 3.96 0.12 5.59
N ALA A 19 4.23 -0.48 6.75
CA ALA A 19 5.09 0.12 7.77
C ALA A 19 5.93 -0.94 8.49
N ALA A 20 7.14 -0.55 8.83
CA ALA A 20 8.06 -1.34 9.63
C ALA A 20 8.51 -0.56 10.88
N ARG A 21 8.97 -1.30 11.91
CA ARG A 21 9.57 -0.74 13.13
C ARG A 21 11.09 -0.90 13.03
N THR A 22 11.85 0.10 13.47
CA THR A 22 13.33 0.15 13.35
C THR A 22 14.07 -0.96 14.10
N GLN A 23 13.44 -1.56 15.12
CA GLN A 23 14.02 -2.67 15.89
C GLN A 23 13.92 -4.04 15.19
N PHE A 24 13.22 -4.12 14.06
CA PHE A 24 13.07 -5.34 13.27
C PHE A 24 13.57 -5.11 11.85
N ALA A 25 13.80 -6.21 11.14
CA ALA A 25 14.04 -6.15 9.70
C ALA A 25 12.89 -5.41 9.00
N ASN A 26 13.23 -4.65 7.96
CA ASN A 26 12.23 -3.93 7.18
C ASN A 26 11.30 -4.91 6.45
N SER A 27 10.13 -4.44 6.06
CA SER A 27 9.23 -5.20 5.19
C SER A 27 9.90 -5.43 3.84
N SER A 28 9.74 -6.64 3.28
CA SER A 28 10.28 -6.98 1.97
C SER A 28 9.38 -7.91 1.16
N ASP A 29 9.54 -7.90 -0.16
CA ASP A 29 8.93 -8.86 -1.09
C ASP A 29 7.39 -8.90 -1.03
N ILE A 30 6.76 -7.73 -0.95
CA ILE A 30 5.31 -7.55 -0.83
C ILE A 30 4.76 -6.86 -2.08
N THR A 31 3.74 -7.45 -2.69
CA THR A 31 2.97 -6.80 -3.75
C THR A 31 1.57 -6.44 -3.24
N ILE A 32 1.19 -5.16 -3.33
CA ILE A 32 -0.16 -4.66 -3.07
C ILE A 32 -0.77 -4.26 -4.40
N GLN A 33 -1.89 -4.88 -4.77
CA GLN A 33 -2.42 -4.73 -6.12
C GLN A 33 -3.94 -4.72 -6.23
N ASN A 34 -4.45 -4.26 -7.37
CA ASN A 34 -5.85 -4.39 -7.78
C ASN A 34 -6.86 -3.76 -6.78
N LEU A 35 -6.47 -2.69 -6.10
CA LEU A 35 -7.33 -2.00 -5.14
C LEU A 35 -7.93 -0.73 -5.74
N THR A 36 -9.21 -0.49 -5.46
CA THR A 36 -9.80 0.84 -5.59
C THR A 36 -9.75 1.55 -4.25
N ILE A 37 -9.02 2.66 -4.17
CA ILE A 37 -8.78 3.41 -2.95
C ILE A 37 -9.39 4.78 -3.10
N SER A 38 -10.26 5.15 -2.16
CA SER A 38 -11.05 6.38 -2.29
C SER A 38 -11.15 7.20 -1.01
N ASN A 39 -11.04 8.52 -1.15
CA ASN A 39 -11.13 9.49 -0.05
C ASN A 39 -10.16 9.18 1.12
N THR A 40 -8.97 8.68 0.81
CA THR A 40 -7.94 8.30 1.80
C THR A 40 -6.52 8.31 1.19
N ALA A 41 -5.56 7.56 1.73
CA ALA A 41 -4.20 7.49 1.22
C ALA A 41 -3.63 6.06 1.16
N VAL A 42 -2.64 5.89 0.29
CA VAL A 42 -1.63 4.83 0.36
C VAL A 42 -0.39 5.42 1.02
N ASN A 43 0.19 4.75 2.00
CA ASN A 43 1.35 5.22 2.73
C ASN A 43 2.40 4.11 2.87
N GLU A 44 3.64 4.44 2.56
CA GLU A 44 4.78 3.57 2.81
C GLU A 44 5.84 4.31 3.62
N SER A 45 6.14 3.82 4.81
CA SER A 45 7.18 4.45 5.65
C SER A 45 7.62 3.53 6.80
N PRO A 46 8.92 3.15 6.86
CA PRO A 46 9.94 3.35 5.82
C PRO A 46 9.61 2.61 4.51
N CYS A 47 10.26 2.98 3.40
CA CYS A 47 10.14 2.26 2.13
C CYS A 47 10.56 0.80 2.31
N ALA A 48 9.71 -0.14 1.90
CA ALA A 48 10.01 -1.55 1.95
C ALA A 48 11.04 -1.94 0.88
N VAL A 49 11.63 -3.13 1.03
CA VAL A 49 12.65 -3.64 0.13
C VAL A 49 11.98 -4.56 -0.89
N ASN A 50 12.13 -4.31 -2.18
CA ASN A 50 11.51 -5.14 -3.22
C ASN A 50 9.97 -5.27 -3.05
N SER A 51 9.32 -4.17 -2.66
CA SER A 51 7.87 -4.04 -2.67
C SER A 51 7.37 -3.56 -4.03
N THR A 52 6.09 -3.77 -4.32
CA THR A 52 5.45 -3.21 -5.52
C THR A 52 4.01 -2.81 -5.25
N PHE A 53 3.64 -1.58 -5.58
CA PHE A 53 2.26 -1.12 -5.64
C PHE A 53 1.80 -1.04 -7.11
N ARG A 54 0.81 -1.84 -7.52
CA ARG A 54 0.41 -1.91 -8.95
C ARG A 54 -1.09 -2.03 -9.17
N ASN A 55 -1.58 -1.50 -10.28
CA ASN A 55 -3.00 -1.53 -10.66
C ASN A 55 -3.91 -0.99 -9.53
N LEU A 56 -3.54 0.15 -8.96
CA LEU A 56 -4.34 0.86 -7.98
C LEU A 56 -5.20 1.92 -8.67
N THR A 57 -6.49 1.92 -8.38
CA THR A 57 -7.42 2.96 -8.83
C THR A 57 -7.63 3.95 -7.70
N LEU A 58 -7.07 5.15 -7.83
CA LEU A 58 -7.14 6.20 -6.80
C LEU A 58 -8.26 7.19 -7.12
N VAL A 59 -9.21 7.37 -6.19
CA VAL A 59 -10.35 8.30 -6.35
C VAL A 59 -10.39 9.28 -5.19
N ASN A 60 -9.96 10.53 -5.41
CA ASN A 60 -9.75 11.50 -4.33
C ASN A 60 -8.85 10.90 -3.21
N ALA A 61 -7.79 10.21 -3.62
CA ALA A 61 -6.85 9.56 -2.73
C ALA A 61 -5.42 10.02 -3.02
N ARG A 62 -4.56 9.96 -2.01
CA ARG A 62 -3.13 10.28 -2.13
C ARG A 62 -2.31 8.99 -2.26
N ASP A 63 -1.27 9.04 -3.07
CA ASP A 63 -0.27 7.97 -3.12
C ASP A 63 1.04 8.50 -2.54
N ASN A 64 1.45 7.95 -1.41
CA ASN A 64 2.73 8.20 -0.76
C ASN A 64 3.54 6.90 -0.65
N SER A 65 3.37 5.97 -1.61
CA SER A 65 4.27 4.83 -1.78
C SER A 65 5.63 5.28 -2.32
N CYS A 66 6.64 4.43 -2.18
CA CYS A 66 8.01 4.74 -2.56
C CYS A 66 8.41 4.32 -3.99
N ASP A 67 7.49 3.73 -4.74
CA ASP A 67 7.68 3.26 -6.13
C ASP A 67 7.58 4.39 -7.18
#